data_AF-A0A4Q6XB29-F1
#
_entry.id   AF-A0A4Q6XB29-F1
#
_cell.length_a   1.000
_cell.length_b   1.000
_cell.length_c   1.000
_cell.angle_alpha   90.00
_cell.angle_beta   90.00
_cell.angle_gamma   90.00
#
_symmetry.space_group_name_H-M   'P 1'
#
loop_
_entity.id
_entity.type
_entity.pdbx_description
1 polymer ?
#
loop_
_entity_poly.entity_id
_entity_poly.type
_entity_poly.pdbx_seq_one_letter_code
_entity_poly.pdbx_strand_id
1 'polypeptide(L)'
;MFDEIINAATGLASQFTLTQIPIPSSVTVKVNEKSIVRDTTHQNGFDIIYSNTGASLVFYGTAVPKANDKIKVSYKFLARN
;
A
#
# COMPACT_ATOMS: atom_id res chain seq x y z
N MET A 1 -14.89 4.15 -4.77
CA MET A 1 -13.85 3.53 -3.92
C MET A 1 -13.21 2.45 -4.78
N PHE A 2 -11.89 2.42 -4.84
CA PHE A 2 -11.12 1.44 -5.62
C PHE A 2 -10.52 0.42 -4.67
N ASP A 3 -10.60 -0.85 -5.05
CA ASP A 3 -10.02 -1.97 -4.31
C ASP A 3 -8.99 -2.68 -5.19
N GLU A 4 -7.77 -2.77 -4.70
CA GLU A 4 -6.63 -3.38 -5.38
C GLU A 4 -6.14 -4.56 -4.54
N ILE A 5 -6.12 -5.76 -5.12
CA ILE A 5 -5.60 -6.97 -4.48
C ILE A 5 -4.21 -7.22 -5.04
N ILE A 6 -3.22 -7.20 -4.15
CA ILE A 6 -1.82 -7.41 -4.53
C ILE A 6 -1.29 -8.65 -3.83
N ASN A 7 -0.77 -9.59 -4.61
CA ASN A 7 -0.13 -10.79 -4.11
C ASN A 7 1.35 -10.51 -3.91
N ALA A 8 1.85 -10.64 -2.69
CA ALA A 8 3.27 -10.48 -2.40
C ALA A 8 4.08 -11.59 -3.09
N ALA A 9 4.83 -11.24 -4.14
CA ALA A 9 5.79 -12.16 -4.74
C ALA A 9 6.90 -12.47 -3.73
N THR A 10 7.35 -13.72 -3.70
CA THR A 10 8.44 -14.18 -2.82
C THR A 10 9.76 -13.55 -3.27
N GLY A 11 10.02 -12.30 -2.86
CA GLY A 11 11.24 -11.58 -3.22
C GLY A 11 11.07 -10.07 -3.19
N LEU A 12 11.37 -9.47 -2.05
CA LEU A 12 12.00 -8.14 -1.88
C LEU A 12 11.33 -6.87 -2.44
N ALA A 13 10.21 -6.93 -3.14
CA ALA A 13 9.48 -5.74 -3.55
C ALA A 13 8.43 -5.36 -2.49
N SER A 14 8.87 -4.77 -1.36
CA SER A 14 7.97 -4.14 -0.37
C SER A 14 7.29 -2.88 -0.89
N GLN A 15 7.49 -2.56 -2.18
CA GLN A 15 6.95 -1.41 -2.87
C GLN A 15 5.88 -1.88 -3.86
N PHE A 16 4.66 -1.48 -3.60
CA PHE A 16 3.50 -1.79 -4.41
C PHE A 16 3.03 -0.54 -5.14
N THR A 17 3.23 -0.49 -6.46
CA THR A 17 2.76 0.62 -7.26
C THR A 17 1.23 0.61 -7.30
N LEU A 18 0.62 1.73 -6.95
CA LEU A 18 -0.81 1.92 -7.05
C LEU A 18 -1.17 2.30 -8.48
N THR A 19 -2.20 1.65 -9.01
CA THR A 19 -2.68 1.92 -10.37
C THR A 19 -3.11 3.38 -10.56
N GLN A 20 -3.57 4.04 -9.48
CA GLN A 20 -4.00 5.44 -9.51
C GLN A 20 -3.43 6.23 -8.33
N ILE A 21 -3.33 7.55 -8.47
CA ILE A 21 -2.87 8.42 -7.38
C ILE A 21 -3.97 8.46 -6.30
N PRO A 22 -3.74 7.90 -5.11
CA PRO A 22 -4.74 7.88 -4.06
C PRO A 22 -4.85 9.25 -3.39
N ILE A 23 -6.00 9.51 -2.76
CA ILE A 23 -6.13 10.53 -1.73
C ILE A 23 -5.54 9.93 -0.44
N PRO A 24 -4.42 10.45 0.12
CA PRO A 24 -3.67 9.78 1.18
C PRO A 24 -4.49 9.44 2.43
N SER A 25 -5.43 10.30 2.82
CA SER A 25 -6.30 10.09 3.99
C SER A 25 -7.36 8.99 3.79
N SER A 26 -7.55 8.52 2.55
CA SER A 26 -8.54 7.49 2.23
C SER A 26 -7.94 6.08 2.12
N VAL A 27 -6.60 5.97 2.16
CA VAL A 27 -5.92 4.69 1.93
C VAL A 27 -6.05 3.80 3.15
N THR A 28 -6.63 2.64 2.94
CA THR A 28 -6.74 1.56 3.92
C THR A 28 -5.98 0.35 3.41
N VAL A 29 -5.14 -0.23 4.25
CA VAL A 29 -4.31 -1.38 3.89
C VAL A 29 -4.58 -2.52 4.86
N LYS A 30 -4.84 -3.70 4.32
CA LYS A 30 -4.98 -4.94 5.09
C LYS A 30 -4.00 -5.99 4.57
N VAL A 31 -3.26 -6.61 5.47
CA VAL A 31 -2.39 -7.76 5.19
C VAL A 31 -2.97 -8.96 5.90
N ASN A 32 -3.38 -10.00 5.17
CA ASN A 32 -4.13 -11.14 5.71
C ASN A 32 -5.28 -10.70 6.64
N GLU A 33 -6.08 -9.74 6.17
CA GLU A 33 -7.23 -9.16 6.88
C GLU A 33 -6.89 -8.26 8.10
N LYS A 34 -5.63 -8.24 8.55
CA LYS A 34 -5.16 -7.33 9.59
C LYS A 34 -4.93 -5.95 9.02
N SER A 35 -5.59 -4.94 9.61
CA SER A 35 -5.36 -3.54 9.24
C SER A 35 -3.94 -3.12 9.62
N ILE A 36 -3.22 -2.57 8.65
CA ILE A 36 -1.90 -1.95 8.87
C ILE A 36 -2.11 -0.45 9.01
N VAL A 37 -1.47 0.15 10.01
CA VAL A 37 -1.55 1.60 10.26
C VAL A 37 -0.55 2.30 9.36
N ARG A 38 -0.93 3.48 8.87
CA ARG A 38 -0.01 4.34 8.13
C ARG A 38 1.02 4.93 9.09
N ASP A 39 2.30 4.76 8.78
CA ASP A 39 3.42 5.27 9.56
C ASP A 39 4.38 6.07 8.67
N THR A 40 4.31 7.40 8.77
CA THR A 40 5.19 8.33 8.06
C THR A 40 6.56 8.47 8.73
N THR A 41 6.80 7.83 9.89
CA THR A 41 8.12 7.78 10.54
C THR A 41 8.96 6.59 10.08
N HIS A 42 8.39 5.72 9.24
CA HIS A 42 9.06 4.58 8.60
C HIS A 42 9.60 3.53 9.59
N GLN A 43 8.98 3.40 10.77
CA GLN A 43 9.40 2.44 11.80
C GLN A 43 8.60 1.14 11.74
N ASN A 44 7.27 1.22 11.70
CA ASN A 44 6.40 0.06 11.67
C ASN A 44 5.00 0.41 11.12
N GLY A 45 4.72 -0.02 9.90
CA GLY A 45 3.45 0.28 9.23
C GLY A 45 3.62 0.34 7.72
N PHE A 46 2.79 1.15 7.07
CA PHE A 46 2.96 1.47 5.66
C PHE A 46 3.05 2.98 5.43
N ASP A 47 3.70 3.40 4.36
CA ASP A 47 3.59 4.78 3.86
C ASP A 47 3.32 4.79 2.35
N ILE A 48 2.93 5.96 1.84
CA ILE A 48 2.64 6.18 0.44
C ILE A 48 3.70 7.14 -0.09
N ILE A 49 4.55 6.65 -0.98
CA ILE A 49 5.58 7.42 -1.65
C ILE A 49 5.06 7.87 -3.00
N TYR A 50 5.05 9.17 -3.22
CA TYR A 50 4.64 9.77 -4.49
C TYR A 50 5.88 10.03 -5.35
N SER A 51 5.75 9.74 -6.64
CA SER A 51 6.77 9.98 -7.65
C SER A 51 6.13 10.67 -8.84
N ASN A 52 6.94 11.20 -9.76
CA ASN A 52 6.43 11.85 -10.98
C ASN A 52 5.60 10.91 -11.86
N THR A 53 5.74 9.60 -11.71
CA THR A 53 5.05 8.59 -12.53
C THR A 53 3.90 7.88 -11.81
N GLY A 54 3.67 8.17 -10.52
CA GLY A 54 2.57 7.56 -9.77
C GLY A 54 2.81 7.50 -8.26
N ALA A 55 1.98 6.72 -7.57
CA ALA A 55 2.09 6.49 -6.14
C ALA A 55 2.50 5.04 -5.87
N SER A 56 3.29 4.83 -4.83
CA SER A 56 3.72 3.51 -4.39
C SER A 56 3.49 3.35 -2.89
N LEU A 57 3.15 2.15 -2.49
CA LEU A 57 2.86 1.78 -1.12
C LEU A 57 4.03 0.97 -0.58
N VAL A 58 4.67 1.48 0.48
CA VAL A 58 5.89 0.90 1.06
C VAL A 58 5.62 0.45 2.48
N PHE A 59 6.04 -0.77 2.82
CA PHE A 59 5.87 -1.34 4.15
C PHE A 59 7.18 -1.32 4.95
N TYR A 60 7.08 -1.09 6.26
CA TYR A 60 8.20 -0.94 7.18
C TYR A 60 8.06 -1.84 8.41
N GLY A 61 9.20 -2.26 8.97
CA GLY A 61 9.27 -3.00 10.21
C GLY A 61 8.53 -4.34 10.17
N THR A 62 7.74 -4.61 11.21
CA THR A 62 6.98 -5.87 11.35
C THR A 62 5.73 -5.93 10.47
N ALA A 63 5.36 -4.80 9.85
CA ALA A 63 4.24 -4.72 8.92
C ALA A 63 4.61 -5.15 7.49
N VAL A 64 5.89 -5.44 7.22
CA VAL A 64 6.35 -5.96 5.93
C VAL A 64 5.66 -7.30 5.64
N PRO A 65 4.88 -7.38 4.55
CA PRO A 65 4.19 -8.62 4.17
C PRO A 65 5.19 -9.73 3.87
N LYS A 66 4.89 -10.94 4.34
CA LYS A 66 5.67 -12.14 4.03
C LYS A 66 5.23 -12.73 2.69
N ALA A 67 6.07 -13.63 2.19
CA ALA A 67 5.72 -14.48 1.05
C ALA A 67 4.32 -15.09 1.21
N ASN A 68 3.48 -14.96 0.17
CA ASN A 68 2.09 -15.43 0.12
C ASN A 68 1.08 -14.67 0.97
N ASP A 69 1.47 -13.57 1.64
CA ASP A 69 0.51 -12.70 2.29
C ASP A 69 -0.40 -12.02 1.26
N LYS A 70 -1.68 -11.94 1.57
CA LYS A 70 -2.69 -11.25 0.75
C LYS A 70 -2.79 -9.80 1.20
N ILE A 71 -2.47 -8.88 0.31
CA ILE A 71 -2.55 -7.45 0.57
C ILE A 71 -3.80 -6.93 -0.13
N LYS A 72 -4.69 -6.31 0.65
CA LYS A 72 -5.86 -5.59 0.15
C LYS A 72 -5.65 -4.11 0.41
N VAL A 73 -5.64 -3.32 -0.65
CA VAL A 73 -5.49 -1.87 -0.58
C VAL A 73 -6.78 -1.24 -1.10
N SER A 74 -7.40 -0.40 -0.29
CA SER A 74 -8.63 0.30 -0.64
C SER A 74 -8.42 1.80 -0.54
N TYR A 75 -8.77 2.55 -1.58
CA TYR A 75 -8.57 4.00 -1.59
C TYR A 75 -9.57 4.74 -2.49
N LYS A 76 -9.72 6.04 -2.23
CA LYS A 76 -10.33 6.98 -3.17
C LYS A 76 -9.21 7.59 -4.00
N PHE A 77 -9.48 7.85 -5.27
CA PHE A 77 -8.58 8.52 -6.19
C PHE A 77 -9.35 9.65 -6.90
N LEU A 78 -8.65 10.68 -7.34
CA LEU A 78 -9.24 11.69 -8.21
C LEU A 78 -9.12 11.18 -9.63
N ALA A 79 -10.24 10.80 -10.25
CA ALA A 79 -10.25 10.45 -11.66
C ALA A 79 -9.76 11.66 -12.46
N ARG A 80 -8.73 11.49 -13.29
CA ARG A 80 -8.40 12.50 -14.29
C ARG A 80 -9.57 12.53 -15.28
N ASN A 81 -10.26 13.68 -15.34
CA ASN A 81 -11.18 13.99 -16.44
C ASN A 81 -10.42 14.03 -17.77
#